data_AF-A0A7L9J4X7-F1
#
_entry.id   AF-A0A7L9J4X7-F1
#
_cell.length_a   1.000
_cell.length_b   1.000
_cell.length_c   1.000
_cell.angle_alpha   90.00
_cell.angle_beta   90.00
_cell.angle_gamma   90.00
#
_symmetry.space_group_name_H-M   'P 1'
#
loop_
_entity.id
_entity.type
_entity.pdbx_description
1 polymer ?
#
loop_
_entity_poly.entity_id
_entity_poly.type
_entity_poly.pdbx_seq_one_letter_code
_entity_poly.pdbx_strand_id
1 'polypeptide(L)'
;MTDPDPRPRTPSPLVLDFPEPGRRLEHAYRELHLAQHGTAEQKAVIGPFEGLPRPWDPATVKEPRQRRELWAWLEEFVSWLNHEHTWDVGGMIPLCWPLHPHLVHEIAVLADQRRRAGKALTSDALEEWNRYALPAFVDRMKLRLKSHCEERHQEWPGRARHTRHVSDEQRHRRERLYLQDEATRRQPDPESATAAPRLTLVDRETGEVQD
;
A
#
# COMPACT_ATOMS: atom_id res chain seq x y z
N MET A 1 19.23 -31.83 43.12
CA MET A 1 18.56 -31.09 42.02
C MET A 1 18.62 -31.98 40.81
N THR A 2 17.50 -32.63 40.48
CA THR A 2 17.38 -33.53 39.34
C THR A 2 17.19 -32.67 38.09
N ASP A 3 18.12 -32.80 37.14
CA ASP A 3 18.03 -32.20 35.82
C ASP A 3 16.73 -32.67 35.14
N PRO A 4 15.90 -31.80 34.54
CA PRO A 4 14.69 -32.25 33.90
C PRO A 4 15.06 -33.08 32.65
N ASP A 5 14.43 -34.25 32.56
CA ASP A 5 14.46 -35.18 31.44
C ASP A 5 14.49 -34.46 30.07
N PRO A 6 15.55 -34.63 29.24
CA PRO A 6 15.67 -33.95 27.97
C PRO A 6 14.69 -34.60 26.99
N ARG A 7 13.45 -34.07 26.96
CA ARG A 7 12.49 -34.43 25.91
C ARG A 7 13.19 -34.34 24.55
N PRO A 8 13.09 -35.38 23.70
CA PRO A 8 13.73 -35.37 22.41
C PRO A 8 13.21 -34.15 21.63
N ARG A 9 14.13 -33.23 21.29
CA ARG A 9 13.81 -32.06 20.47
C ARG A 9 13.37 -32.57 19.12
N THR A 10 12.12 -32.28 18.74
CA THR A 10 11.63 -32.52 17.40
C THR A 10 12.58 -31.82 16.43
N PRO A 11 13.04 -32.49 15.35
CA PRO A 11 13.92 -31.85 14.38
C PRO A 11 13.22 -30.61 13.82
N SER A 12 13.85 -29.45 13.97
CA SER A 12 13.40 -28.19 13.36
C SER A 12 14.26 -27.91 12.12
N PRO A 13 13.66 -27.45 11.01
CA PRO A 13 14.45 -27.03 9.86
C PRO A 13 15.33 -25.82 10.22
N LEU A 14 16.43 -25.64 9.48
CA LEU A 14 17.31 -24.47 9.68
C LEU A 14 16.68 -23.16 9.22
N VAL A 15 15.73 -23.24 8.29
CA VAL A 15 14.98 -22.12 7.73
C VAL A 15 13.53 -22.53 7.56
N LEU A 16 12.61 -21.60 7.79
CA LEU A 16 11.18 -21.81 7.51
C LEU A 16 10.85 -21.47 6.05
N ASP A 17 9.92 -22.23 5.49
CA ASP A 17 9.38 -21.94 4.16
C ASP A 17 8.68 -20.57 4.15
N PHE A 18 8.81 -19.85 3.04
CA PHE A 18 8.06 -18.61 2.84
C PHE A 18 6.56 -18.92 2.74
N PRO A 19 5.69 -18.21 3.48
CA PRO A 19 4.26 -18.42 3.41
C PRO A 19 3.73 -17.96 2.05
N GLU A 20 3.14 -18.88 1.29
CA GLU A 20 2.53 -18.56 0.01
C GLU A 20 1.13 -17.97 0.19
N PRO A 21 0.72 -17.03 -0.68
CA PRO A 21 -0.65 -16.53 -0.68
C PRO A 21 -1.63 -17.67 -1.01
N GLY A 22 -2.85 -17.56 -0.49
CA GLY A 22 -3.90 -18.51 -0.83
C GLY A 22 -4.34 -18.42 -2.31
N ARG A 23 -5.22 -19.35 -2.71
CA ARG A 23 -5.66 -19.51 -4.09
C ARG A 23 -6.34 -18.28 -4.70
N ARG A 24 -7.03 -17.44 -3.91
CA ARG A 24 -7.74 -16.25 -4.41
C ARG A 24 -6.79 -15.10 -4.67
N LEU A 25 -5.76 -14.97 -3.85
CA LEU A 25 -4.67 -14.03 -4.08
C LEU A 25 -3.78 -14.50 -5.23
N GLU A 26 -3.50 -15.79 -5.33
CA GLU A 26 -2.80 -16.36 -6.49
C GLU A 26 -3.56 -16.07 -7.80
N HIS A 27 -4.90 -16.16 -7.78
CA HIS A 27 -5.72 -15.77 -8.92
C HIS A 27 -5.55 -14.28 -9.26
N ALA A 28 -5.62 -13.39 -8.26
CA ALA A 28 -5.37 -11.96 -8.48
C ALA A 28 -3.99 -11.69 -9.11
N TYR A 29 -2.95 -12.37 -8.62
CA TYR A 29 -1.61 -12.27 -9.19
C TYR A 29 -1.55 -12.75 -10.65
N ARG A 30 -2.28 -13.81 -10.98
CA ARG A 30 -2.40 -14.31 -12.35
C ARG A 30 -3.09 -13.30 -13.26
N GLU A 31 -4.20 -12.71 -12.81
CA GLU A 31 -4.92 -11.68 -13.57
C GLU A 31 -4.04 -10.44 -13.81
N LEU A 32 -3.30 -9.99 -12.79
CA LEU A 32 -2.32 -8.91 -12.93
C LEU A 32 -1.21 -9.25 -13.92
N HIS A 33 -0.68 -10.48 -13.87
CA HIS A 33 0.34 -10.94 -14.82
C HIS A 33 -0.19 -10.95 -16.26
N LEU A 34 -1.41 -11.46 -16.48
CA LEU A 34 -2.06 -11.45 -17.79
C LEU A 34 -2.39 -10.04 -18.27
N ALA A 35 -2.81 -9.14 -17.37
CA ALA A 35 -3.03 -7.73 -17.70
C ALA A 35 -1.72 -7.05 -18.17
N GLN A 36 -0.57 -7.43 -17.61
CA GLN A 36 0.72 -6.89 -18.00
C GLN A 36 1.25 -7.55 -19.29
N HIS A 37 1.25 -8.89 -19.35
CA HIS A 37 2.01 -9.67 -20.35
C HIS A 37 1.15 -10.50 -21.31
N GLY A 38 -0.17 -10.58 -21.10
CA GLY A 38 -1.07 -11.42 -21.89
C GLY A 38 -1.26 -10.93 -23.32
N THR A 39 -1.82 -11.80 -24.16
CA THR A 39 -2.25 -11.44 -25.52
C THR A 39 -3.45 -10.49 -25.49
N ALA A 40 -3.81 -9.90 -26.64
CA ALA A 40 -4.98 -9.04 -26.74
C ALA A 40 -6.27 -9.77 -26.33
N GLU A 41 -6.41 -11.04 -26.72
CA GLU A 41 -7.55 -11.88 -26.38
C GLU A 41 -7.61 -12.17 -24.88
N GLN A 42 -6.47 -12.51 -24.26
CA GLN A 42 -6.40 -12.76 -22.82
C GLN A 42 -6.73 -11.50 -22.01
N LYS A 43 -6.25 -10.33 -22.47
CA LYS A 43 -6.54 -9.04 -21.86
C LYS A 43 -8.02 -8.67 -21.97
N ALA A 44 -8.66 -8.96 -23.11
CA ALA A 44 -10.08 -8.71 -23.32
C ALA A 44 -10.97 -9.50 -22.34
N VAL A 45 -10.57 -10.72 -21.94
CA VAL A 45 -11.31 -11.55 -20.98
C VAL A 45 -11.30 -10.98 -19.56
N ILE A 46 -10.22 -10.31 -19.17
CA ILE A 46 -10.06 -9.75 -17.82
C ILE A 46 -10.93 -8.50 -17.61
N GLY A 47 -11.18 -7.74 -18.68
CA GLY A 47 -11.91 -6.48 -18.60
C GLY A 47 -11.04 -5.34 -18.05
N PRO A 48 -11.65 -4.30 -17.44
CA PRO A 48 -10.94 -3.08 -17.00
C PRO A 48 -9.87 -3.35 -15.93
N PHE A 49 -8.64 -2.90 -16.17
CA PHE A 49 -7.49 -3.17 -15.30
C PHE A 49 -7.48 -2.34 -14.01
N GLU A 50 -8.21 -1.23 -13.97
CA GLU A 50 -8.30 -0.33 -12.82
C GLU A 50 -8.90 -1.05 -11.60
N GLY A 51 -9.86 -1.93 -11.85
CA GLY A 51 -10.59 -2.70 -10.84
C GLY A 51 -9.83 -3.92 -10.30
N LEU A 52 -8.67 -4.27 -10.87
CA LEU A 52 -7.95 -5.47 -10.45
C LEU A 52 -7.43 -5.33 -9.01
N PRO A 53 -7.64 -6.35 -8.17
CA PRO A 53 -7.10 -6.37 -6.81
C PRO A 53 -5.57 -6.46 -6.87
N ARG A 54 -4.90 -5.56 -6.14
CA ARG A 54 -3.45 -5.53 -5.97
C ARG A 54 -3.14 -5.94 -4.53
N PRO A 55 -2.65 -7.16 -4.28
CA PRO A 55 -2.40 -7.61 -2.90
C PRO A 55 -1.43 -6.70 -2.12
N TRP A 56 -0.50 -6.03 -2.80
CA TRP A 56 0.41 -5.02 -2.23
C TRP A 56 -0.24 -3.66 -1.96
N ASP A 57 -1.47 -3.44 -2.40
CA ASP A 57 -2.31 -2.31 -2.03
C ASP A 57 -3.65 -2.83 -1.46
N PRO A 58 -3.68 -3.14 -0.15
CA PRO A 58 -4.84 -3.77 0.48
C PRO A 58 -6.15 -3.01 0.28
N ALA A 59 -6.12 -1.69 0.01
CA ALA A 59 -7.33 -0.91 -0.24
C ALA A 59 -8.04 -1.34 -1.53
N THR A 60 -7.33 -1.90 -2.51
CA THR A 60 -7.89 -2.37 -3.79
C THR A 60 -8.57 -3.75 -3.68
N VAL A 61 -8.26 -4.54 -2.65
CA VAL A 61 -8.86 -5.87 -2.44
C VAL A 61 -10.25 -5.72 -1.80
N LYS A 62 -11.28 -5.58 -2.63
CA LYS A 62 -12.66 -5.32 -2.21
C LYS A 62 -13.46 -6.56 -1.83
N GLU A 63 -13.21 -7.69 -2.50
CA GLU A 63 -13.94 -8.94 -2.27
C GLU A 63 -13.66 -9.50 -0.86
N PRO A 64 -14.66 -9.64 0.04
CA PRO A 64 -14.44 -9.99 1.44
C PRO A 64 -13.64 -11.28 1.65
N ARG A 65 -13.89 -12.32 0.84
CA ARG A 65 -13.18 -13.60 0.97
C ARG A 65 -11.71 -13.48 0.59
N GLN A 66 -11.42 -12.74 -0.49
CA GLN A 66 -10.06 -12.47 -0.92
C GLN A 66 -9.34 -11.55 0.08
N ARG A 67 -10.04 -10.58 0.66
CA ARG A 67 -9.51 -9.68 1.69
C ARG A 67 -9.17 -10.43 2.99
N ARG A 68 -9.99 -11.40 3.40
CA ARG A 68 -9.67 -12.27 4.54
C ARG A 68 -8.43 -13.11 4.28
N GLU A 69 -8.28 -13.63 3.07
CA GLU A 69 -7.10 -14.38 2.65
C GLU A 69 -5.84 -13.51 2.65
N LEU A 70 -5.95 -12.24 2.24
CA LEU A 70 -4.86 -11.26 2.38
C LEU A 70 -4.41 -11.14 3.83
N TRP A 71 -5.34 -10.98 4.77
CA TRP A 71 -4.99 -10.85 6.18
C TRP A 71 -4.33 -12.09 6.76
N ALA A 72 -4.80 -13.29 6.38
CA ALA A 72 -4.15 -14.53 6.80
C ALA A 72 -2.71 -14.62 6.27
N TRP A 73 -2.52 -14.32 4.98
CA TRP A 73 -1.19 -14.35 4.36
C TRP A 73 -0.23 -13.32 4.97
N LEU A 74 -0.69 -12.09 5.23
CA LEU A 74 0.16 -11.07 5.87
C LEU A 74 0.51 -11.43 7.32
N GLU A 75 -0.39 -12.07 8.08
CA GLU A 75 -0.11 -12.54 9.43
C GLU A 75 0.96 -13.65 9.43
N GLU A 76 0.83 -14.62 8.51
CA GLU A 76 1.84 -15.67 8.31
C GLU A 76 3.18 -15.08 7.87
N PHE A 77 3.17 -14.09 6.96
CA PHE A 77 4.37 -13.38 6.54
C PHE A 77 5.05 -12.62 7.68
N VAL A 78 4.29 -11.91 8.52
CA VAL A 78 4.85 -11.21 9.69
C VAL A 78 5.47 -12.20 10.67
N SER A 79 4.80 -13.33 10.92
CA SER A 79 5.31 -14.39 11.78
C SER A 79 6.62 -14.98 11.24
N TRP A 80 6.65 -15.29 9.94
CA TRP A 80 7.83 -15.79 9.23
C TRP A 80 8.96 -14.76 9.24
N LEU A 81 8.67 -13.49 8.96
CA LEU A 81 9.69 -12.43 8.90
C LEU A 81 10.33 -12.20 10.26
N ASN A 82 9.51 -12.13 11.32
CA ASN A 82 10.03 -12.00 12.68
C ASN A 82 10.90 -13.20 13.06
N HIS A 83 10.53 -14.42 12.67
CA HIS A 83 11.35 -15.61 12.93
C HIS A 83 12.67 -15.63 12.14
N GLU A 84 12.62 -15.40 10.83
CA GLU A 84 13.76 -15.62 9.93
C GLU A 84 14.70 -14.41 9.81
N HIS A 85 14.18 -13.19 9.98
CA HIS A 85 14.88 -11.96 9.63
C HIS A 85 15.08 -11.00 10.80
N THR A 86 14.56 -11.32 11.99
CA THR A 86 14.75 -10.48 13.17
C THR A 86 15.46 -11.23 14.27
N TRP A 87 16.54 -10.64 14.76
CA TRP A 87 17.30 -11.14 15.92
C TRP A 87 17.20 -10.20 17.11
N ASP A 88 17.12 -8.89 16.83
CA ASP A 88 16.91 -7.84 17.83
C ASP A 88 15.43 -7.52 17.99
N VAL A 89 14.99 -7.32 19.23
CA VAL A 89 13.60 -7.02 19.58
C VAL A 89 13.10 -5.73 18.93
N GLY A 90 13.98 -4.74 18.72
CA GLY A 90 13.62 -3.51 18.04
C GLY A 90 13.35 -3.68 16.55
N GLY A 91 13.80 -4.78 15.94
CA GLY A 91 13.54 -5.13 14.55
C GLY A 91 12.24 -5.90 14.32
N MET A 92 11.60 -6.39 15.39
CA MET A 92 10.36 -7.16 15.28
C MET A 92 9.18 -6.28 14.92
N ILE A 93 8.39 -6.73 13.95
CA ILE A 93 7.06 -6.18 13.68
C ILE A 93 6.18 -6.46 14.91
N PRO A 94 5.56 -5.44 15.52
CA PRO A 94 4.78 -5.64 16.74
C PRO A 94 3.46 -6.35 16.45
N LEU A 95 2.91 -7.05 17.45
CA LEU A 95 1.59 -7.71 17.37
C LEU A 95 0.45 -6.75 17.00
N CYS A 96 0.59 -5.46 17.34
CA CYS A 96 -0.40 -4.45 17.02
C CYS A 96 -0.28 -3.88 15.59
N TRP A 97 0.56 -4.46 14.71
CA TRP A 97 0.70 -4.03 13.32
C TRP A 97 -0.62 -3.77 12.57
N PRO A 98 -1.73 -4.52 12.78
CA PRO A 98 -3.00 -4.24 12.09
C PRO A 98 -3.65 -2.92 12.51
N LEU A 99 -3.28 -2.39 13.68
CA LEU A 99 -3.76 -1.11 14.21
C LEU A 99 -2.97 0.09 13.66
N HIS A 100 -1.92 -0.16 12.88
CA HIS A 100 -1.08 0.85 12.26
C HIS A 100 -1.26 0.84 10.74
N PRO A 101 -2.12 1.70 10.16
CA PRO A 101 -2.41 1.68 8.72
C PRO A 101 -1.17 1.74 7.84
N HIS A 102 -0.16 2.52 8.23
CA HIS A 102 1.11 2.60 7.49
C HIS A 102 1.85 1.26 7.46
N LEU A 103 1.87 0.49 8.56
CA LEU A 103 2.47 -0.84 8.57
C LEU A 103 1.67 -1.81 7.69
N VAL A 104 0.34 -1.75 7.73
CA VAL A 104 -0.50 -2.59 6.85
C VAL A 104 -0.12 -2.40 5.37
N HIS A 105 0.09 -1.15 4.94
CA HIS A 105 0.53 -0.86 3.58
C HIS A 105 1.97 -1.33 3.31
N GLU A 106 2.91 -1.01 4.20
CA GLU A 106 4.32 -1.35 3.99
C GLU A 106 4.59 -2.87 4.04
N ILE A 107 3.94 -3.59 4.95
CA ILE A 107 4.03 -5.06 5.08
C ILE A 107 3.49 -5.73 3.81
N ALA A 108 2.36 -5.25 3.27
CA ALA A 108 1.80 -5.80 2.04
C ALA A 108 2.76 -5.67 0.84
N VAL A 109 3.44 -4.52 0.71
CA VAL A 109 4.47 -4.31 -0.30
C VAL A 109 5.68 -5.20 -0.06
N LEU A 110 6.16 -5.29 1.19
CA LEU A 110 7.33 -6.08 1.53
C LEU A 110 7.11 -7.58 1.28
N ALA A 111 5.93 -8.09 1.62
CA ALA A 111 5.51 -9.47 1.37
C ALA A 111 5.45 -9.78 -0.13
N ASP A 112 4.85 -8.89 -0.93
CA ASP A 112 4.80 -9.06 -2.38
C ASP A 112 6.19 -9.02 -3.03
N GLN A 113 7.05 -8.09 -2.62
CA GLN A 113 8.42 -8.01 -3.11
C GLN A 113 9.20 -9.29 -2.79
N ARG A 114 9.08 -9.81 -1.56
CA ARG A 114 9.73 -11.07 -1.16
C ARG A 114 9.21 -12.26 -1.96
N ARG A 115 7.89 -12.33 -2.18
CA ARG A 115 7.24 -13.37 -2.99
C ARG A 115 7.72 -13.33 -4.44
N ARG A 116 7.79 -12.14 -5.05
CA ARG A 116 8.31 -11.94 -6.40
C ARG A 116 9.78 -12.34 -6.50
N ALA A 117 10.60 -11.91 -5.54
CA ALA A 117 12.01 -12.27 -5.48
C ALA A 117 12.22 -13.78 -5.37
N GLY A 118 11.40 -14.48 -4.58
CA GLY A 118 11.45 -15.95 -4.46
C GLY A 118 11.04 -16.71 -5.73
N LYS A 119 10.34 -16.04 -6.67
CA LYS A 119 9.94 -16.62 -7.97
C LYS A 119 10.89 -16.22 -9.11
N ALA A 120 11.90 -15.39 -8.83
CA ALA A 120 12.89 -15.01 -9.83
C ALA A 120 13.83 -16.19 -10.15
N LEU A 121 14.34 -16.22 -11.38
CA LEU A 121 15.28 -17.25 -11.82
C LEU A 121 16.73 -16.99 -11.38
N THR A 122 17.02 -15.78 -10.92
CA THR A 122 18.34 -15.34 -10.44
C THR A 122 18.24 -14.78 -9.03
N SER A 123 19.37 -14.69 -8.33
CA SER A 123 19.44 -14.19 -6.96
C SER A 123 19.27 -12.68 -6.82
N ASP A 124 19.36 -11.92 -7.91
CA ASP A 124 19.46 -10.45 -7.89
C ASP A 124 18.27 -9.81 -7.16
N ALA A 125 17.06 -10.27 -7.47
CA ALA A 125 15.85 -9.74 -6.82
C ALA A 125 15.80 -10.06 -5.32
N LEU A 126 16.37 -11.19 -4.90
CA LEU A 126 16.42 -11.58 -3.49
C LEU A 126 17.55 -10.86 -2.75
N GLU A 127 18.69 -10.62 -3.39
CA GLU A 127 19.77 -9.78 -2.85
C GLU A 127 19.28 -8.35 -2.65
N GLU A 128 18.63 -7.76 -3.65
CA GLU A 128 18.02 -6.42 -3.57
C GLU A 128 17.00 -6.32 -2.41
N TRP A 129 16.16 -7.34 -2.25
CA TRP A 129 15.18 -7.36 -1.16
C TRP A 129 15.85 -7.38 0.21
N ASN A 130 16.89 -8.20 0.39
CA ASN A 130 17.65 -8.29 1.65
C ASN A 130 18.49 -7.03 1.91
N ARG A 131 19.01 -6.41 0.86
CA ARG A 131 19.95 -5.30 0.95
C ARG A 131 19.24 -3.95 1.13
N TYR A 132 18.09 -3.77 0.49
CA TYR A 132 17.43 -2.46 0.42
C TYR A 132 16.00 -2.49 0.97
N ALA A 133 15.15 -3.40 0.49
CA ALA A 133 13.73 -3.37 0.84
C ALA A 133 13.49 -3.63 2.34
N LEU A 134 14.05 -4.72 2.86
CA LEU A 134 13.90 -5.11 4.25
C LEU A 134 14.57 -4.11 5.22
N PRO A 135 15.84 -3.72 5.05
CA PRO A 135 16.47 -2.74 5.95
C PRO A 135 15.73 -1.40 5.96
N ALA A 136 15.34 -0.88 4.79
CA ALA A 136 14.61 0.38 4.73
C ALA A 136 13.23 0.31 5.39
N PHE A 137 12.55 -0.84 5.31
CA PHE A 137 11.31 -1.07 6.05
C PHE A 137 11.55 -1.04 7.57
N VAL A 138 12.54 -1.80 8.05
CA VAL A 138 12.87 -1.87 9.48
C VAL A 138 13.23 -0.49 10.03
N ASP A 139 14.03 0.30 9.30
CA ASP A 139 14.41 1.65 9.71
C ASP A 139 13.20 2.58 9.80
N ARG A 140 12.31 2.57 8.79
CA ARG A 140 11.07 3.37 8.82
C ARG A 140 10.13 2.94 9.92
N MET A 141 9.99 1.63 10.16
CA MET A 141 9.19 1.07 11.24
C MET A 141 9.70 1.57 12.60
N LYS A 142 11.00 1.38 12.88
CA LYS A 142 11.65 1.85 14.11
C LYS A 142 11.46 3.36 14.30
N LEU A 143 11.66 4.15 13.25
CA LEU A 143 11.52 5.60 13.29
C LEU A 143 10.09 6.06 13.61
N ARG A 144 9.08 5.38 13.05
CA ARG A 144 7.67 5.75 13.19
C ARG A 144 7.05 5.26 14.49
N LEU A 145 7.38 4.04 14.92
CA LEU A 145 6.82 3.44 16.13
C LEU A 145 7.55 3.89 17.40
N LYS A 146 8.87 4.10 17.32
CA LYS A 146 9.71 4.35 18.51
C LYS A 146 9.38 3.33 19.61
N SER A 147 9.14 3.80 20.84
CA SER A 147 8.76 2.95 21.98
C SER A 147 7.24 2.80 22.18
N HIS A 148 6.40 3.27 21.24
CA HIS A 148 4.95 3.27 21.44
C HIS A 148 4.29 1.88 21.41
N CYS A 149 5.05 0.84 21.01
CA CYS A 149 4.55 -0.53 20.82
C CYS A 149 5.33 -1.60 21.62
N GLU A 150 6.20 -1.19 22.56
CA GLU A 150 7.07 -2.12 23.30
C GLU A 150 6.32 -2.96 24.34
N GLU A 151 5.42 -2.37 25.13
CA GLU A 151 4.70 -3.07 26.20
C GLU A 151 3.20 -3.26 25.90
N ARG A 152 2.56 -2.21 25.39
CA ARG A 152 1.13 -2.19 25.02
C ARG A 152 0.93 -1.27 23.84
N HIS A 153 -0.05 -1.59 23.00
CA HIS A 153 -0.47 -0.68 21.94
C HIS A 153 -0.99 0.62 22.54
N GLN A 154 -0.34 1.72 22.18
CA GLN A 154 -0.84 3.07 22.44
C GLN A 154 -1.67 3.52 21.24
N GLU A 155 -2.84 4.12 21.49
CA GLU A 155 -3.58 4.77 20.40
C GLU A 155 -2.67 5.78 19.69
N TRP A 156 -2.77 5.83 18.36
CA TRP A 156 -1.97 6.74 17.54
C TRP A 156 -1.97 8.16 18.14
N PRO A 157 -0.81 8.73 18.51
CA PRO A 157 -0.74 10.05 19.15
C PRO A 157 -1.38 11.18 18.35
N GLY A 158 -1.45 11.04 17.02
CA GLY A 158 -2.10 11.98 16.12
C GLY A 158 -3.62 11.86 16.06
N ARG A 159 -4.25 10.88 16.72
CA ARG A 159 -5.69 10.59 16.62
C ARG A 159 -6.56 11.81 16.91
N ALA A 160 -6.30 12.53 18.01
CA ALA A 160 -7.06 13.74 18.34
C ALA A 160 -6.95 14.83 17.25
N ARG A 161 -5.74 15.02 16.70
CA ARG A 161 -5.50 15.97 15.60
C ARG A 161 -6.19 15.53 14.31
N HIS A 162 -6.17 14.23 14.03
CA HIS A 162 -6.86 13.65 12.87
C HIS A 162 -8.38 13.78 12.99
N THR A 163 -8.97 13.42 14.13
CA THR A 163 -10.40 13.61 14.40
C THR A 163 -10.80 15.07 14.19
N ARG A 164 -9.99 16.01 14.68
CA ARG A 164 -10.21 17.45 14.42
C ARG A 164 -10.05 17.79 12.94
N HIS A 165 -9.10 17.20 12.24
CA HIS A 165 -8.87 17.46 10.82
C HIS A 165 -10.04 16.99 9.94
N VAL A 166 -10.64 15.84 10.26
CA VAL A 166 -11.78 15.26 9.52
C VAL A 166 -13.14 15.75 9.99
N SER A 167 -13.19 16.59 11.04
CA SER A 167 -14.46 17.11 11.55
C SER A 167 -15.18 17.96 10.50
N ASP A 168 -16.50 17.94 10.53
CA ASP A 168 -17.33 18.70 9.60
C ASP A 168 -16.99 20.19 9.65
N GLU A 169 -16.75 20.74 10.84
CA GLU A 169 -16.34 22.14 11.01
C GLU A 169 -15.07 22.46 10.19
N GLN A 170 -14.01 21.66 10.34
CA GLN A 170 -12.75 21.91 9.63
C GLN A 170 -12.89 21.59 8.13
N ARG A 171 -13.72 20.62 7.75
CA ARG A 171 -14.05 20.33 6.35
C ARG A 171 -14.74 21.52 5.68
N HIS A 172 -15.85 22.00 6.23
CA HIS A 172 -16.57 23.17 5.68
C HIS A 172 -15.70 24.42 5.65
N ARG A 173 -14.83 24.60 6.66
CA ARG A 173 -13.87 25.71 6.66
C ARG A 173 -12.91 25.65 5.47
N ARG A 174 -12.35 24.47 5.16
CA ARG A 174 -11.49 24.27 3.99
C ARG A 174 -12.25 24.45 2.68
N GLU A 175 -13.46 23.89 2.58
CA GLU A 175 -14.31 24.04 1.38
C GLU A 175 -14.62 25.50 1.08
N ARG A 176 -14.94 26.31 2.10
CA ARG A 176 -15.11 27.76 1.94
C ARG A 176 -13.86 28.45 1.42
N LEU A 177 -12.68 28.08 1.91
CA LEU A 177 -11.42 28.63 1.44
C LEU A 177 -11.15 28.25 -0.03
N TYR A 178 -11.46 27.02 -0.42
CA TYR A 178 -11.33 26.57 -1.82
C TYR A 178 -12.28 27.35 -2.73
N LEU A 179 -13.55 27.51 -2.36
CA LEU A 179 -14.52 28.30 -3.11
C LEU A 179 -14.11 29.78 -3.23
N GLN A 180 -13.52 30.34 -2.18
CA GLN A 180 -12.99 31.71 -2.21
C GLN A 180 -11.82 31.85 -3.18
N ASP A 181 -10.85 30.93 -3.17
CA ASP A 181 -9.73 30.92 -4.13
C ASP A 181 -10.23 30.79 -5.58
N GLU A 182 -11.16 29.88 -5.84
CA GLU A 182 -11.79 29.74 -7.16
C GLU A 182 -12.46 31.04 -7.62
N ALA A 183 -13.16 31.73 -6.72
CA ALA A 183 -13.82 32.99 -7.04
C ALA A 183 -12.82 34.12 -7.34
N THR A 184 -11.71 34.21 -6.59
CA THR A 184 -10.64 35.19 -6.85
C THR A 184 -9.96 34.96 -8.20
N ARG A 185 -9.79 33.70 -8.63
CA ARG A 185 -9.20 33.38 -9.94
C ARG A 185 -10.16 33.58 -11.12
N ARG A 186 -11.48 33.55 -10.88
CA ARG A 186 -12.51 33.77 -11.89
C ARG A 186 -12.86 35.24 -12.12
N GLN A 187 -12.31 36.17 -11.33
CA GLN A 187 -12.55 37.59 -11.61
C GLN A 187 -11.90 37.93 -12.96
N PRO A 188 -12.69 38.33 -13.97
CA PRO A 188 -12.12 38.81 -15.22
C PRO A 188 -11.31 40.08 -14.93
N ASP A 189 -10.23 40.27 -15.68
CA ASP A 189 -9.51 41.54 -15.69
C ASP A 189 -10.52 42.67 -15.88
N PRO A 190 -10.52 43.74 -15.06
CA PRO A 190 -11.47 44.84 -15.23
C PRO A 190 -11.37 45.49 -16.62
N GLU A 191 -10.23 45.34 -17.32
CA GLU A 191 -10.06 45.73 -18.74
C GLU A 191 -10.76 44.77 -19.72
N SER A 192 -10.92 43.48 -19.37
CA SER A 192 -11.67 42.51 -20.17
C SER A 192 -13.19 42.63 -19.99
N ALA A 193 -13.65 43.18 -18.86
CA ALA A 193 -15.07 43.37 -18.58
C ALA A 193 -15.71 44.54 -19.36
N THR A 194 -14.91 45.48 -19.87
CA THR A 194 -15.36 46.63 -20.69
C THR A 194 -15.28 46.37 -22.19
N ALA A 195 -14.58 45.32 -22.63
CA ALA A 195 -14.55 44.91 -24.02
C ALA A 195 -15.79 44.05 -24.34
N ALA A 196 -16.57 44.47 -25.34
CA ALA A 196 -17.67 43.65 -25.85
C ALA A 196 -17.12 42.28 -26.31
N PRO A 197 -17.80 41.16 -26.00
CA PRO A 197 -17.34 39.84 -26.40
C PRO A 197 -17.22 39.78 -27.93
N ARG A 198 -16.01 39.56 -28.44
CA ARG A 198 -15.75 39.30 -29.86
C ARG A 198 -15.95 37.82 -30.12
N LEU A 199 -16.90 37.49 -30.97
CA LEU A 199 -17.09 36.14 -31.48
C LEU A 199 -16.18 35.97 -32.68
N THR A 200 -15.32 34.95 -32.64
CA THR A 200 -14.39 34.63 -33.71
C THR A 200 -14.73 33.23 -34.21
N LEU A 201 -14.80 33.06 -35.53
CA LEU A 201 -15.21 31.81 -36.13
C LEU A 201 -13.98 30.92 -36.28
N VAL A 202 -14.02 29.72 -35.69
CA VAL A 202 -12.91 28.77 -35.72
C VAL A 202 -13.29 27.59 -36.61
N ASP A 203 -12.52 27.41 -37.68
CA ASP A 203 -12.61 26.23 -38.53
C ASP A 203 -12.15 25.00 -37.73
N ARG A 204 -13.02 23.98 -37.63
CA ARG A 204 -12.77 22.80 -36.79
C ARG A 204 -11.89 21.74 -37.45
N GLU A 205 -11.64 21.84 -38.75
CA GLU A 205 -10.79 20.92 -39.50
C GLU A 205 -9.37 21.46 -39.65
N THR A 206 -9.22 22.78 -39.84
CA THR A 206 -7.91 23.42 -40.05
C THR A 206 -7.37 24.16 -38.82
N GLY A 207 -8.25 24.54 -37.89
CA GLY A 207 -7.89 25.32 -36.70
C GLY A 207 -7.66 26.80 -36.98
N GLU A 208 -7.94 27.28 -38.19
CA GLU A 208 -7.81 28.70 -38.53
C GLU A 208 -8.91 29.52 -37.86
N VAL A 209 -8.52 30.70 -37.38
CA VAL A 209 -9.35 31.63 -36.63
C VAL A 209 -9.64 32.84 -37.53
N GLN A 210 -10.91 33.06 -37.89
CA GLN A 210 -11.34 34.19 -38.71
C GLN A 210 -12.03 35.25 -37.84
N ASP A 211 -11.49 36.48 -37.88
CA ASP A 211 -12.01 37.68 -37.21
C ASP A 211 -13.38 38.14 -37.74
#